data_AF-A0A2K3PJS4-F1
#
_entry.id   AF-A0A2K3PJS4-F1
#
_cell.length_a   1.000
_cell.length_b   1.000
_cell.length_c   1.000
_cell.angle_alpha   90.00
_cell.angle_beta   90.00
_cell.angle_gamma   90.00
#
_symmetry.space_group_name_H-M   'P 1'
#
loop_
_entity.id
_entity.type
_entity.pdbx_description
1 polymer ?
#
loop_
_entity_poly.entity_id
_entity_poly.type
_entity_poly.pdbx_seq_one_letter_code
_entity_poly.pdbx_strand_id
1 'polypeptide(L)'
;MASISRPHILLHSSSPSFKLNPSSSLFRSRKLPNSLPFNRRRSFCSVNSTSHHKSESVSIVNNFLDYLNESWTHFHATAEAKRQLLAAGFHLLNENEEWNLKPGGRYFFTRNMSCLVAFAVGENYDAHTLIGLGVSLPVSDTDTYNYIIIGVDVSCPVSVSVLHRLSVPLSDTDTYNYIIIGVDVSGVRCPVYVSVSVLHRLYDVGNGFYAIAAHTDSPCLKLKPKTASLKSSSYMMVNVQTYGGGLWHTWFDRDLSVAGRVILRRSDNSFVHKLVKVNRPILRIPTLAIHLDRTVNQDGFKPNLETHLLPLLSMKLEDISSESKEKTAALSSKASHHPLLMQILSEELKCDVDDIVSIELNVCDTQPSCLGGANNEFIFSGRLDNLASSYCALRALVDSCESPGDLASEQAIRMVALFDNEEILLKELVHPPCFRP
;
A
#
# COMPACT_ATOMS: atom_id res chain seq x y z
N MET A 1 26.20 -33.75 -56.85
CA MET A 1 26.83 -33.28 -58.11
C MET A 1 26.28 -31.89 -58.38
N ALA A 2 27.00 -30.79 -58.52
CA ALA A 2 28.43 -30.56 -58.70
C ALA A 2 28.85 -29.25 -57.99
N SER A 3 30.14 -29.19 -57.67
CA SER A 3 30.93 -28.08 -57.14
C SER A 3 31.16 -26.95 -58.14
N ILE A 4 31.50 -25.75 -57.63
CA ILE A 4 32.41 -24.68 -58.15
C ILE A 4 32.09 -23.42 -57.31
N SER A 5 32.97 -22.56 -56.79
CA SER A 5 34.37 -22.54 -56.34
C SER A 5 34.54 -21.20 -55.57
N ARG A 6 35.49 -21.16 -54.62
CA ARG A 6 35.82 -20.00 -53.74
C ARG A 6 36.40 -18.80 -54.51
N PRO A 7 36.45 -17.62 -53.85
CA PRO A 7 37.75 -17.00 -53.63
C PRO A 7 38.04 -16.65 -52.16
N HIS A 8 39.34 -16.65 -51.88
CA HIS A 8 40.01 -16.39 -50.61
C HIS A 8 39.90 -14.92 -50.18
N ILE A 9 39.68 -14.67 -48.88
CA ILE A 9 40.05 -13.42 -48.22
C ILE A 9 41.02 -13.73 -47.08
N LEU A 10 42.15 -13.04 -47.10
CA LEU A 10 43.31 -13.17 -46.23
C LEU A 10 43.00 -12.72 -44.79
N LEU A 11 43.42 -13.55 -43.84
CA LEU A 11 43.54 -13.20 -42.42
C LEU A 11 44.82 -12.39 -42.22
N HIS A 12 44.72 -11.22 -41.60
CA HIS A 12 45.85 -10.61 -40.90
C HIS A 12 45.45 -10.35 -39.44
N SER A 13 46.12 -11.08 -38.56
CA SER A 13 46.13 -10.93 -37.12
C SER A 13 47.17 -9.88 -36.72
N SER A 14 46.83 -9.02 -35.76
CA SER A 14 47.80 -8.36 -34.87
C SER A 14 47.07 -7.68 -33.71
N SER A 15 47.03 -8.38 -32.57
CA SER A 15 46.67 -7.84 -31.26
C SER A 15 47.94 -7.29 -30.58
N PRO A 16 47.94 -6.09 -29.97
CA PRO A 16 49.02 -5.69 -29.09
C PRO A 16 48.83 -6.33 -27.71
N SER A 17 49.84 -7.07 -27.27
CA SER A 17 49.93 -7.70 -25.96
C SER A 17 50.59 -6.74 -24.98
N PHE A 18 49.86 -6.30 -23.94
CA PHE A 18 50.44 -5.60 -22.80
C PHE A 18 50.81 -6.62 -21.71
N LYS A 19 52.12 -6.78 -21.49
CA LYS A 19 52.72 -7.57 -20.41
C LYS A 19 52.71 -6.76 -19.11
N LEU A 20 52.18 -7.33 -18.04
CA LEU A 20 52.36 -6.88 -16.66
C LEU A 20 53.66 -7.46 -16.12
N ASN A 21 54.55 -6.61 -15.59
CA ASN A 21 55.70 -7.02 -14.79
C ASN A 21 55.40 -6.85 -13.29
N PRO A 22 55.74 -7.82 -12.43
CA PRO A 22 55.64 -7.68 -10.98
C PRO A 22 56.97 -7.20 -10.39
N SER A 23 56.93 -6.20 -9.51
CA SER A 23 57.75 -6.07 -8.29
C SER A 23 57.78 -4.62 -7.80
N SER A 24 57.33 -4.41 -6.57
CA SER A 24 58.22 -4.04 -5.45
C SER A 24 57.40 -3.54 -4.26
N SER A 25 57.73 -4.13 -3.13
CA SER A 25 57.29 -3.79 -1.77
C SER A 25 57.86 -2.44 -1.34
N LEU A 26 57.00 -1.55 -0.84
CA LEU A 26 57.43 -0.48 0.06
C LEU A 26 56.36 -0.26 1.13
N PHE A 27 56.65 -0.80 2.32
CA PHE A 27 56.04 -0.42 3.58
C PHE A 27 56.27 1.08 3.84
N ARG A 28 55.19 1.83 4.09
CA ARG A 28 55.29 3.06 4.88
C ARG A 28 54.05 3.28 5.74
N SER A 29 54.20 2.97 7.01
CA SER A 29 53.29 3.36 8.11
C SER A 29 53.16 4.88 8.18
N ARG A 30 51.93 5.41 8.15
CA ARG A 30 51.60 6.72 8.73
C ARG A 30 50.25 6.68 9.43
N LYS A 31 50.30 7.18 10.67
CA LYS A 31 49.29 7.28 11.72
C LYS A 31 48.03 8.03 11.29
N LEU A 32 46.89 7.58 11.84
CA LEU A 32 45.62 8.30 11.96
C LEU A 32 45.75 9.59 12.77
N PRO A 33 44.92 10.61 12.48
CA PRO A 33 44.39 11.51 13.49
C PRO A 33 42.87 11.42 13.64
N ASN A 34 42.44 11.60 14.88
CA ASN A 34 41.06 11.55 15.38
C ASN A 34 40.22 12.78 14.95
N SER A 35 38.90 12.51 14.82
CA SER A 35 37.71 13.32 15.17
C SER A 35 37.51 14.75 14.64
N LEU A 36 36.36 15.00 13.98
CA LEU A 36 35.25 15.93 14.36
C LEU A 36 34.25 16.15 13.18
N PRO A 37 33.03 16.70 13.40
CA PRO A 37 31.78 16.25 12.77
C PRO A 37 31.48 16.89 11.40
N PHE A 38 30.81 16.12 10.53
CA PHE A 38 30.47 16.53 9.17
C PHE A 38 29.20 17.39 9.15
N ASN A 39 29.38 18.70 9.28
CA ASN A 39 28.35 19.71 9.01
C ASN A 39 28.35 20.00 7.49
N ARG A 40 27.33 19.55 6.76
CA ARG A 40 27.25 19.73 5.30
C ARG A 40 26.70 21.13 4.97
N ARG A 41 27.59 22.13 4.90
CA ARG A 41 27.32 23.38 4.17
C ARG A 41 27.37 23.11 2.66
N ARG A 42 26.33 23.52 1.94
CA ARG A 42 26.23 23.45 0.47
C ARG A 42 27.34 24.30 -0.16
N SER A 43 28.13 23.68 -1.05
CA SER A 43 29.09 24.35 -1.93
C SER A 43 28.36 24.73 -3.22
N PHE A 44 28.23 26.03 -3.48
CA PHE A 44 27.78 26.59 -4.75
C PHE A 44 28.90 26.47 -5.79
N CYS A 45 28.62 25.80 -6.92
CA CYS A 45 29.42 25.95 -8.12
C CYS A 45 28.73 26.98 -9.03
N SER A 46 29.49 28.03 -9.34
CA SER A 46 29.14 29.16 -10.21
C SER A 46 29.02 28.73 -11.67
N VAL A 47 27.89 29.03 -12.30
CA VAL A 47 27.75 29.07 -13.77
C VAL A 47 27.07 30.38 -14.15
N ASN A 48 27.73 31.14 -15.02
CA ASN A 48 27.31 32.47 -15.47
C ASN A 48 26.01 32.43 -16.30
N SER A 49 25.05 33.23 -15.82
CA SER A 49 24.00 34.00 -16.49
C SER A 49 23.72 33.80 -17.99
N THR A 50 22.53 33.26 -18.28
CA THR A 50 21.57 33.91 -19.18
C THR A 50 20.21 33.97 -18.46
N SER A 51 19.66 35.18 -18.35
CA SER A 51 18.48 35.50 -17.57
C SER A 51 17.20 35.05 -18.29
N HIS A 52 16.69 33.89 -17.92
CA HIS A 52 15.26 33.59 -18.06
C HIS A 52 14.64 33.54 -16.67
N HIS A 53 13.67 34.42 -16.43
CA HIS A 53 12.77 34.37 -15.28
C HIS A 53 12.07 33.00 -15.22
N LYS A 54 12.65 32.02 -14.51
CA LYS A 54 11.90 30.87 -14.01
C LYS A 54 11.37 31.26 -12.63
N SER A 55 10.12 31.73 -12.61
CA SER A 55 9.28 31.62 -11.43
C SER A 55 9.34 30.17 -10.96
N GLU A 56 9.79 29.95 -9.73
CA GLU A 56 10.11 28.63 -9.16
C GLU A 56 8.81 27.88 -8.85
N SER A 57 8.10 27.42 -9.89
CA SER A 57 7.11 26.37 -9.76
C SER A 57 7.85 25.09 -9.38
N VAL A 58 7.63 24.61 -8.16
CA VAL A 58 8.10 23.27 -7.79
C VAL A 58 7.49 22.28 -8.81
N SER A 59 8.33 21.58 -9.56
CA SER A 59 7.88 20.67 -10.62
C SER A 59 6.92 19.64 -10.04
N ILE A 60 5.72 19.48 -10.63
CA ILE A 60 4.73 18.44 -10.29
C ILE A 60 5.40 17.06 -10.19
N VAL A 61 6.39 16.83 -11.06
CA VAL A 61 7.19 15.59 -11.09
C VAL A 61 8.04 15.43 -9.83
N ASN A 62 8.67 16.49 -9.32
CA ASN A 62 9.46 16.43 -8.09
C ASN A 62 8.56 16.12 -6.88
N ASN A 63 7.39 16.77 -6.80
CA ASN A 63 6.41 16.48 -5.75
C ASN A 63 5.93 15.02 -5.80
N PHE A 64 5.75 14.46 -7.01
CA PHE A 64 5.40 13.06 -7.18
C PHE A 64 6.54 12.12 -6.75
N LEU A 65 7.79 12.44 -7.10
CA LEU A 65 8.96 11.67 -6.65
C LEU A 65 9.09 11.70 -5.12
N ASP A 66 8.85 12.84 -4.49
CA ASP A 66 8.84 12.97 -3.03
C ASP A 66 7.73 12.10 -2.42
N TYR A 67 6.52 12.12 -2.99
CA TYR A 67 5.43 11.24 -2.57
C TYR A 67 5.81 9.76 -2.65
N LEU A 68 6.41 9.32 -3.76
CA LEU A 68 6.86 7.93 -3.95
C LEU A 68 7.96 7.53 -2.96
N ASN A 69 8.90 8.44 -2.69
CA ASN A 69 10.05 8.22 -1.80
C ASN A 69 9.67 8.21 -0.32
N GLU A 70 8.57 8.87 0.07
CA GLU A 70 8.02 8.73 1.42
C GLU A 70 7.04 7.55 1.55
N SER A 71 6.41 7.12 0.46
CA SER A 71 5.42 6.03 0.44
C SER A 71 6.05 4.63 0.30
N TRP A 72 6.84 4.20 1.28
CA TRP A 72 7.53 2.89 1.24
C TRP A 72 6.58 1.69 1.34
N THR A 73 5.46 1.87 2.02
CA THR A 73 4.38 0.88 2.19
C THR A 73 3.02 1.57 2.09
N HIS A 74 1.92 0.81 2.01
CA HIS A 74 0.55 1.34 2.09
C HIS A 74 0.36 2.22 3.34
N PHE A 75 0.89 1.81 4.50
CA PHE A 75 0.84 2.66 5.71
C PHE A 75 1.54 4.01 5.55
N HIS A 76 2.68 4.04 4.87
CA HIS A 76 3.41 5.28 4.62
C HIS A 76 2.73 6.13 3.53
N ALA A 77 2.13 5.49 2.51
CA ALA A 77 1.34 6.17 1.48
C ALA A 77 0.13 6.89 2.10
N THR A 78 -0.62 6.21 2.96
CA THR A 78 -1.74 6.81 3.70
C THR A 78 -1.27 7.94 4.61
N ALA A 79 -0.14 7.78 5.31
CA ALA A 79 0.41 8.80 6.18
C ALA A 79 0.88 10.04 5.41
N GLU A 80 1.50 9.85 4.25
CA GLU A 80 1.92 10.94 3.36
C GLU A 80 0.71 11.65 2.75
N ALA A 81 -0.29 10.91 2.27
CA ALA A 81 -1.55 11.51 1.80
C ALA A 81 -2.26 12.32 2.89
N LYS A 82 -2.33 11.78 4.11
CA LYS A 82 -2.82 12.48 5.30
C LYS A 82 -2.03 13.77 5.56
N ARG A 83 -0.70 13.72 5.47
CA ARG A 83 0.16 14.91 5.67
C ARG A 83 -0.16 16.00 4.65
N GLN A 84 -0.33 15.63 3.39
CA GLN A 84 -0.66 16.58 2.32
C GLN A 84 -2.08 17.18 2.48
N LEU A 85 -3.07 16.38 2.87
CA LEU A 85 -4.43 16.86 3.14
C LEU A 85 -4.49 17.84 4.31
N LEU A 86 -3.79 17.53 5.41
CA LEU A 86 -3.67 18.46 6.53
C LEU A 86 -3.01 19.78 6.11
N ALA A 87 -1.94 19.70 5.31
CA ALA A 87 -1.27 20.89 4.77
C ALA A 87 -2.18 21.70 3.82
N ALA A 88 -3.08 21.04 3.11
CA ALA A 88 -4.09 21.67 2.26
C ALA A 88 -5.30 22.22 3.05
N GLY A 89 -5.36 21.99 4.37
CA GLY A 89 -6.43 22.47 5.25
C GLY A 89 -7.70 21.62 5.21
N PHE A 90 -7.58 20.32 4.94
CA PHE A 90 -8.65 19.35 5.20
C PHE A 90 -8.67 18.97 6.68
N HIS A 91 -9.86 18.74 7.22
CA HIS A 91 -10.07 18.35 8.60
C HIS A 91 -10.08 16.82 8.77
N LEU A 92 -9.25 16.30 9.66
CA LEU A 92 -9.25 14.88 10.01
C LEU A 92 -10.50 14.56 10.85
N LEU A 93 -11.27 13.58 10.40
CA LEU A 93 -12.42 13.02 11.10
C LEU A 93 -12.02 11.73 11.84
N ASN A 94 -12.66 11.50 12.99
CA ASN A 94 -12.61 10.24 13.71
C ASN A 94 -13.85 9.42 13.36
N GLU A 95 -13.68 8.21 12.82
CA GLU A 95 -14.79 7.34 12.41
C GLU A 95 -15.65 6.85 13.59
N ASN A 96 -15.18 7.00 14.82
CA ASN A 96 -15.93 6.62 16.03
C ASN A 96 -16.75 7.78 16.63
N GLU A 97 -16.73 8.96 16.00
CA GLU A 97 -17.44 10.16 16.45
C GLU A 97 -18.53 10.54 15.45
N GLU A 98 -19.58 11.21 15.93
CA GLU A 98 -20.57 11.83 15.04
C GLU A 98 -19.93 12.98 14.25
N TRP A 99 -20.25 13.08 12.96
CA TRP A 99 -19.66 14.09 12.08
C TRP A 99 -20.62 15.25 11.85
N ASN A 100 -20.17 16.46 12.15
CA ASN A 100 -20.90 17.69 11.83
C ASN A 100 -20.34 18.31 10.54
N LEU A 101 -20.69 17.72 9.40
CA LEU A 101 -20.22 18.17 8.09
C LEU A 101 -20.92 19.47 7.68
N LYS A 102 -20.15 20.37 7.06
CA LYS A 102 -20.63 21.68 6.57
C LYS A 102 -20.46 21.81 5.06
N PRO A 103 -21.41 22.44 4.34
CA PRO A 103 -21.19 22.92 2.98
C PRO A 103 -19.93 23.78 2.90
N GLY A 104 -19.14 23.63 1.84
CA GLY A 104 -17.80 24.22 1.68
C GLY A 104 -16.70 23.56 2.52
N GLY A 105 -17.05 22.62 3.40
CA GLY A 105 -16.10 21.94 4.28
C GLY A 105 -15.29 20.86 3.56
N ARG A 106 -14.06 20.65 4.02
CA ARG A 106 -13.09 19.69 3.46
C ARG A 106 -12.65 18.74 4.56
N TYR A 107 -12.82 17.44 4.35
CA TYR A 107 -12.67 16.44 5.40
C TYR A 107 -11.98 15.19 4.88
N PHE A 108 -11.37 14.42 5.79
CA PHE A 108 -10.88 13.10 5.47
C PHE A 108 -10.82 12.22 6.71
N PHE A 109 -10.84 10.90 6.52
CA PHE A 109 -10.57 9.94 7.57
C PHE A 109 -9.66 8.83 7.05
N THR A 110 -9.08 8.07 7.97
CA THR A 110 -8.24 6.92 7.66
C THR A 110 -8.73 5.71 8.41
N ARG A 111 -8.73 4.54 7.77
CA ARG A 111 -9.05 3.26 8.40
C ARG A 111 -7.83 2.35 8.35
N ASN A 112 -7.56 1.66 9.46
CA ASN A 112 -6.41 0.74 9.63
C ASN A 112 -5.01 1.37 9.39
N MET A 113 -4.92 2.69 9.26
CA MET A 113 -3.74 3.43 8.78
C MET A 113 -3.30 3.08 7.35
N SER A 114 -4.10 2.33 6.58
CA SER A 114 -3.76 1.89 5.22
C SER A 114 -4.78 2.31 4.17
N CYS A 115 -6.01 2.66 4.57
CA CYS A 115 -7.01 3.27 3.69
C CYS A 115 -7.22 4.74 4.05
N LEU A 116 -7.53 5.56 3.05
CA LEU A 116 -7.87 6.98 3.23
C LEU A 116 -9.06 7.34 2.35
N VAL A 117 -10.03 8.05 2.91
CA VAL A 117 -11.09 8.71 2.14
C VAL A 117 -11.06 10.19 2.45
N ALA A 118 -10.92 11.02 1.43
CA ALA A 118 -10.96 12.47 1.51
C ALA A 118 -12.10 13.01 0.65
N PHE A 119 -12.78 14.04 1.13
CA PHE A 119 -13.88 14.64 0.40
C PHE A 119 -14.05 16.13 0.71
N ALA A 120 -14.56 16.87 -0.27
CA ALA A 120 -14.93 18.27 -0.17
C ALA A 120 -16.41 18.43 -0.50
N VAL A 121 -17.15 19.04 0.41
CA VAL A 121 -18.60 19.26 0.30
C VAL A 121 -18.84 20.57 -0.44
N GLY A 122 -19.57 20.54 -1.56
CA GLY A 122 -19.97 21.77 -2.26
C GLY A 122 -20.77 22.72 -1.37
N GLU A 123 -20.69 24.03 -1.61
CA GLU A 123 -21.44 25.02 -0.82
C GLU A 123 -22.95 24.96 -1.10
N ASN A 124 -23.34 24.49 -2.30
CA ASN A 124 -24.74 24.26 -2.67
C ASN A 124 -25.13 22.78 -2.56
N TYR A 125 -24.40 22.00 -1.77
CA TYR A 125 -24.76 20.61 -1.49
C TYR A 125 -26.02 20.55 -0.62
N ASP A 126 -27.05 19.87 -1.12
CA ASP A 126 -28.27 19.58 -0.36
C ASP A 126 -28.33 18.10 0.06
N ALA A 127 -28.46 17.91 1.37
CA ALA A 127 -28.49 16.60 2.03
C ALA A 127 -29.92 16.24 2.41
N HIS A 128 -30.81 16.02 1.43
CA HIS A 128 -32.10 15.43 1.74
C HIS A 128 -31.90 14.01 2.31
N THR A 129 -32.45 13.75 3.50
CA THR A 129 -32.09 12.60 4.36
C THR A 129 -32.92 11.34 4.08
N LEU A 130 -32.22 10.28 3.62
CA LEU A 130 -32.28 8.83 3.90
C LEU A 130 -33.58 7.97 3.85
N ILE A 131 -33.37 6.76 3.29
CA ILE A 131 -34.28 5.62 3.08
C ILE A 131 -34.72 5.00 4.41
N GLY A 132 -36.03 5.00 4.66
CA GLY A 132 -36.68 4.12 5.64
C GLY A 132 -37.38 2.95 4.94
N LEU A 133 -36.80 1.76 4.95
CA LEU A 133 -37.47 0.52 4.52
C LEU A 133 -38.36 0.03 5.68
N GLY A 134 -39.65 0.32 5.59
CA GLY A 134 -40.66 -0.28 6.47
C GLY A 134 -41.08 -1.65 5.94
N VAL A 135 -40.71 -2.73 6.63
CA VAL A 135 -41.29 -4.06 6.38
C VAL A 135 -42.53 -4.20 7.25
N SER A 136 -43.70 -4.28 6.61
CA SER A 136 -44.95 -4.64 7.31
C SER A 136 -45.12 -6.16 7.23
N LEU A 137 -45.08 -6.84 8.37
CA LEU A 137 -45.51 -8.24 8.46
C LEU A 137 -46.98 -8.25 8.91
N PRO A 138 -47.89 -8.93 8.19
CA PRO A 138 -49.24 -9.12 8.69
C PRO A 138 -49.18 -10.05 9.91
N VAL A 139 -49.46 -9.51 11.09
CA VAL A 139 -49.81 -10.31 12.27
C VAL A 139 -51.32 -10.17 12.45
N SER A 140 -52.03 -11.26 12.20
CA SER A 140 -53.46 -11.54 12.45
C SER A 140 -54.34 -10.40 13.01
N ASP A 141 -55.32 -9.99 12.20
CA ASP A 141 -56.69 -9.51 12.54
C ASP A 141 -56.91 -8.49 13.66
N THR A 142 -55.93 -7.66 14.01
CA THR A 142 -56.20 -6.45 14.82
C THR A 142 -55.42 -5.25 14.29
N ASP A 143 -56.11 -4.11 14.15
CA ASP A 143 -55.63 -2.83 13.60
C ASP A 143 -54.50 -2.19 14.42
N THR A 144 -53.31 -2.81 14.49
CA THR A 144 -52.14 -2.19 15.11
C THR A 144 -50.87 -2.53 14.33
N TYR A 145 -50.37 -1.54 13.58
CA TYR A 145 -49.11 -1.64 12.85
C TYR A 145 -47.94 -1.36 13.80
N ASN A 146 -47.09 -2.35 14.04
CA ASN A 146 -45.78 -2.14 14.67
C ASN A 146 -44.73 -1.97 13.57
N TYR A 147 -44.05 -0.83 13.57
CA TYR A 147 -42.93 -0.57 12.65
C TYR A 147 -41.66 -1.20 13.22
N ILE A 148 -41.09 -2.18 12.51
CA ILE A 148 -39.72 -2.63 12.76
C ILE A 148 -38.85 -2.04 11.65
N ILE A 149 -37.92 -1.15 12.03
CA ILE A 149 -36.91 -0.63 11.12
C ILE A 149 -35.79 -1.68 11.05
N ILE A 150 -35.62 -2.31 9.89
CA ILE A 150 -34.45 -3.16 9.62
C ILE A 150 -33.61 -2.43 8.57
N GLY A 151 -32.45 -1.92 8.98
CA GLY A 151 -31.46 -1.39 8.04
C GLY A 151 -30.87 -2.54 7.22
N VAL A 152 -31.03 -2.50 5.90
CA VAL A 152 -30.39 -3.45 4.99
C VAL A 152 -29.13 -2.81 4.44
N ASP A 153 -27.98 -3.35 4.85
CA ASP A 153 -26.69 -3.08 4.21
C ASP A 153 -26.65 -3.81 2.86
N VAL A 154 -26.70 -3.07 1.76
CA VAL A 154 -26.60 -3.60 0.39
C VAL A 154 -25.13 -3.73 -0.01
N SER A 155 -24.44 -4.66 0.63
CA SER A 155 -23.07 -5.07 0.30
C SER A 155 -22.99 -6.44 -0.42
N CYS A 156 -24.13 -7.05 -0.80
CA CYS A 156 -24.18 -8.32 -1.54
C CYS A 156 -24.97 -8.21 -2.87
N PRO A 157 -24.53 -8.92 -3.95
CA PRO A 157 -25.26 -8.93 -5.22
C PRO A 157 -26.47 -9.88 -5.11
N VAL A 158 -27.64 -9.34 -4.80
CA VAL A 158 -28.91 -10.09 -4.89
C VAL A 158 -29.50 -9.87 -6.28
N SER A 159 -29.76 -10.94 -7.02
CA SER A 159 -30.47 -10.85 -8.30
C SER A 159 -31.95 -10.64 -8.03
N VAL A 160 -32.47 -9.46 -8.36
CA VAL A 160 -33.88 -9.08 -8.12
C VAL A 160 -34.68 -9.29 -9.41
N SER A 161 -35.68 -10.18 -9.37
CA SER A 161 -36.61 -10.42 -10.48
C SER A 161 -37.97 -9.83 -10.17
N VAL A 162 -38.47 -8.92 -11.02
CA VAL A 162 -39.85 -8.41 -10.90
C VAL A 162 -40.81 -9.45 -11.46
N LEU A 163 -41.64 -10.04 -10.60
CA LEU A 163 -42.50 -11.15 -11.02
C LEU A 163 -43.81 -10.71 -11.68
N HIS A 164 -44.49 -9.66 -11.19
CA HIS A 164 -45.71 -9.10 -11.81
C HIS A 164 -45.94 -7.63 -11.40
N ARG A 165 -46.53 -6.83 -12.31
CA ARG A 165 -47.11 -5.51 -11.98
C ARG A 165 -48.63 -5.66 -11.86
N LEU A 166 -49.18 -5.20 -10.73
CA LEU A 166 -50.64 -5.08 -10.53
C LEU A 166 -50.95 -3.62 -10.21
N SER A 167 -51.83 -3.02 -11.02
CA SER A 167 -52.41 -1.71 -10.75
C SER A 167 -53.80 -1.92 -10.17
N VAL A 168 -54.02 -1.50 -8.92
CA VAL A 168 -55.34 -1.57 -8.27
C VAL A 168 -55.78 -0.15 -7.93
N PRO A 169 -56.90 0.34 -8.47
CA PRO A 169 -57.46 1.64 -8.10
C PRO A 169 -58.17 1.53 -6.75
N LEU A 170 -57.89 2.44 -5.82
CA LEU A 170 -58.53 2.47 -4.49
C LEU A 170 -59.31 3.76 -4.20
N SER A 171 -59.29 4.78 -5.08
CA SER A 171 -60.30 5.86 -5.17
C SER A 171 -60.04 6.75 -6.40
N ASP A 172 -61.01 7.60 -6.76
CA ASP A 172 -61.03 8.41 -8.00
C ASP A 172 -59.89 9.44 -8.17
N THR A 173 -58.90 9.51 -7.26
CA THR A 173 -57.77 10.45 -7.39
C THR A 173 -56.38 9.85 -7.17
N ASP A 174 -56.26 8.60 -6.69
CA ASP A 174 -54.95 7.99 -6.41
C ASP A 174 -54.82 6.58 -7.01
N THR A 175 -53.83 6.41 -7.89
CA THR A 175 -53.44 5.10 -8.45
C THR A 175 -52.17 4.64 -7.74
N TYR A 176 -52.27 3.58 -6.92
CA TYR A 176 -51.11 2.93 -6.33
C TYR A 176 -50.59 1.84 -7.27
N ASN A 177 -49.31 1.92 -7.64
CA ASN A 177 -48.64 0.86 -8.37
C ASN A 177 -47.96 -0.07 -7.37
N TYR A 178 -48.46 -1.30 -7.25
CA TYR A 178 -47.81 -2.32 -6.43
C TYR A 178 -46.78 -3.06 -7.29
N ILE A 179 -45.54 -3.12 -6.81
CA ILE A 179 -44.50 -3.99 -7.36
C ILE A 179 -44.29 -5.11 -6.34
N ILE A 180 -44.79 -6.30 -6.65
CA ILE A 180 -44.47 -7.49 -5.87
C ILE A 180 -43.13 -8.00 -6.37
N ILE A 181 -42.10 -7.84 -5.53
CA ILE A 181 -40.76 -8.36 -5.79
C ILE A 181 -40.65 -9.70 -5.07
N GLY A 182 -40.50 -10.79 -5.83
CA GLY A 182 -40.10 -12.07 -5.24
C GLY A 182 -38.59 -12.06 -5.04
N VAL A 183 -38.15 -12.24 -3.80
CA VAL A 183 -36.74 -12.48 -3.49
C VAL A 183 -36.57 -14.00 -3.34
N ASP A 184 -35.87 -14.62 -4.27
CA ASP A 184 -35.50 -16.03 -4.14
C ASP A 184 -34.30 -16.13 -3.19
N VAL A 185 -34.58 -16.57 -1.96
CA VAL A 185 -33.55 -16.86 -0.96
C VAL A 185 -33.27 -18.35 -1.03
N SER A 186 -32.18 -18.73 -1.71
CA SER A 186 -31.74 -20.13 -1.81
C SER A 186 -31.59 -20.75 -0.42
N GLY A 187 -32.50 -21.65 -0.05
CA GLY A 187 -32.44 -22.40 1.21
C GLY A 187 -33.71 -22.42 2.07
N VAL A 188 -34.74 -21.61 1.76
CA VAL A 188 -36.00 -21.60 2.52
C VAL A 188 -37.10 -22.33 1.73
N ARG A 189 -37.70 -23.38 2.30
CA ARG A 189 -38.80 -24.16 1.67
C ARG A 189 -40.17 -23.47 1.74
N CYS A 190 -40.23 -22.16 1.93
CA CYS A 190 -41.46 -21.38 1.98
C CYS A 190 -41.27 -20.07 1.20
N PRO A 191 -42.13 -19.73 0.22
CA PRO A 191 -42.07 -18.41 -0.39
C PRO A 191 -42.39 -17.35 0.66
N VAL A 192 -41.45 -16.43 0.90
CA VAL A 192 -41.69 -15.23 1.70
C VAL A 192 -42.20 -14.14 0.77
N TYR A 193 -43.44 -13.71 0.95
CA TYR A 193 -44.02 -12.61 0.20
C TYR A 193 -43.65 -11.29 0.89
N VAL A 194 -42.79 -10.50 0.24
CA VAL A 194 -42.48 -9.13 0.69
C VAL A 194 -43.38 -8.19 -0.10
N SER A 195 -44.32 -7.53 0.59
CA SER A 195 -45.07 -6.42 0.00
C SER A 195 -44.21 -5.16 0.07
N VAL A 196 -43.75 -4.67 -1.08
CA VAL A 196 -43.03 -3.39 -1.18
C VAL A 196 -44.03 -2.32 -1.61
N SER A 197 -44.50 -1.54 -0.64
CA SER A 197 -45.26 -0.32 -0.93
C SER A 197 -44.28 0.77 -1.34
N VAL A 198 -44.11 0.99 -2.65
CA VAL A 198 -43.35 2.15 -3.14
C VAL A 198 -44.25 3.38 -3.03
N LEU A 199 -44.13 4.13 -1.92
CA LEU A 199 -44.75 5.44 -1.82
C LEU A 199 -44.03 6.38 -2.80
N HIS A 200 -44.68 6.74 -3.90
CA HIS A 200 -44.12 7.51 -5.02
C HIS A 200 -43.85 8.99 -4.69
N ARG A 201 -43.75 9.39 -3.41
CA ARG A 201 -43.60 10.79 -2.95
C ARG A 201 -42.78 10.99 -1.65
N LEU A 202 -41.95 10.04 -1.22
CA LEU A 202 -41.17 10.18 0.03
C LEU A 202 -39.64 10.30 -0.17
N TYR A 203 -39.18 10.60 -1.38
CA TYR A 203 -37.74 10.61 -1.67
C TYR A 203 -37.36 11.87 -2.45
N ASP A 204 -36.66 12.76 -1.76
CA ASP A 204 -35.85 13.77 -2.43
C ASP A 204 -34.44 13.21 -2.56
N VAL A 205 -33.99 13.03 -3.80
CA VAL A 205 -32.64 12.55 -4.10
C VAL A 205 -31.67 13.66 -3.68
N GLY A 206 -30.82 13.39 -2.69
CA GLY A 206 -29.73 14.29 -2.33
C GLY A 206 -28.72 14.42 -3.47
N ASN A 207 -27.86 15.45 -3.41
CA ASN A 207 -26.91 15.69 -4.48
C ASN A 207 -25.84 14.58 -4.58
N GLY A 208 -25.24 14.46 -5.76
CA GLY A 208 -24.33 13.35 -6.12
C GLY A 208 -22.90 13.47 -5.58
N PHE A 209 -22.07 12.51 -6.00
CA PHE A 209 -20.63 12.43 -5.70
C PHE A 209 -19.81 12.39 -6.99
N TYR A 210 -18.71 13.14 -7.03
CA TYR A 210 -17.64 12.99 -8.00
C TYR A 210 -16.49 12.24 -7.33
N ALA A 211 -16.41 10.94 -7.55
CA ALA A 211 -15.47 10.07 -6.86
C ALA A 211 -14.35 9.57 -7.79
N ILE A 212 -13.10 9.64 -7.31
CA ILE A 212 -11.94 8.96 -7.90
C ILE A 212 -11.47 7.91 -6.89
N ALA A 213 -11.29 6.68 -7.34
CA ALA A 213 -10.75 5.60 -6.53
C ALA A 213 -9.39 5.13 -7.05
N ALA A 214 -8.49 4.81 -6.13
CA ALA A 214 -7.21 4.17 -6.40
C ALA A 214 -6.83 3.28 -5.20
N HIS A 215 -5.64 2.68 -5.22
CA HIS A 215 -5.14 1.91 -4.09
C HIS A 215 -3.71 2.28 -3.69
N THR A 216 -3.43 2.02 -2.43
CA THR A 216 -2.21 2.41 -1.71
C THR A 216 -1.20 1.28 -1.61
N ASP A 217 -1.62 0.04 -1.82
CA ASP A 217 -0.77 -1.12 -1.79
C ASP A 217 -0.19 -1.46 -3.16
N SER A 218 0.89 -2.23 -3.12
CA SER A 218 1.57 -2.77 -4.28
C SER A 218 2.09 -4.17 -3.94
N PRO A 219 2.39 -5.03 -4.92
CA PRO A 219 2.93 -6.33 -4.65
C PRO A 219 4.27 -6.22 -3.94
N CYS A 220 4.44 -6.96 -2.84
CA CYS A 220 5.64 -6.89 -2.03
C CYS A 220 5.89 -8.20 -1.27
N LEU A 221 7.06 -8.28 -0.65
CA LEU A 221 7.33 -9.30 0.36
C LEU A 221 6.95 -8.73 1.72
N LYS A 222 6.01 -9.36 2.42
CA LYS A 222 5.69 -9.04 3.82
C LYS A 222 6.46 -9.95 4.76
N LEU A 223 6.87 -9.45 5.91
CA LEU A 223 7.48 -10.29 6.95
C LEU A 223 6.40 -11.23 7.51
N LYS A 224 6.71 -12.53 7.67
CA LYS A 224 5.77 -13.48 8.31
C LYS A 224 5.66 -13.19 9.83
N PRO A 225 4.55 -13.55 10.50
CA PRO A 225 4.43 -13.39 11.96
C PRO A 225 5.57 -14.03 12.75
N LYS A 226 6.13 -15.15 12.25
CA LYS A 226 7.40 -15.72 12.71
C LYS A 226 8.49 -15.44 11.69
N THR A 227 9.21 -14.33 11.88
CA THR A 227 10.25 -13.87 10.95
C THR A 227 11.56 -14.64 11.09
N ALA A 228 11.87 -15.21 12.25
CA ALA A 228 13.11 -15.95 12.44
C ALA A 228 13.12 -17.28 11.65
N SER A 229 13.94 -17.36 10.61
CA SER A 229 14.15 -18.61 9.86
C SER A 229 15.17 -19.53 10.52
N LEU A 230 14.88 -20.83 10.47
CA LEU A 230 15.78 -21.91 10.92
C LEU A 230 16.46 -22.65 9.77
N LYS A 231 16.25 -22.22 8.51
CA LYS A 231 16.71 -22.95 7.31
C LYS A 231 18.23 -22.96 7.11
N SER A 232 18.99 -22.11 7.81
CA SER A 232 20.45 -22.05 7.72
C SER A 232 21.10 -22.07 9.10
N SER A 233 22.20 -22.81 9.23
CA SER A 233 23.08 -22.82 10.40
C SER A 233 24.06 -21.64 10.42
N SER A 234 24.40 -21.06 9.27
CA SER A 234 25.44 -20.02 9.14
C SER A 234 24.88 -18.60 8.96
N TYR A 235 23.63 -18.46 8.50
CA TYR A 235 23.00 -17.15 8.25
C TYR A 235 21.74 -16.95 9.09
N MET A 236 21.51 -15.71 9.53
CA MET A 236 20.22 -15.26 10.02
C MET A 236 19.39 -14.83 8.80
N MET A 237 18.36 -15.62 8.48
CA MET A 237 17.46 -15.34 7.36
C MET A 237 16.07 -14.95 7.87
N VAL A 238 15.37 -14.13 7.10
CA VAL A 238 14.05 -13.60 7.46
C VAL A 238 12.97 -14.34 6.65
N ASN A 239 12.00 -14.94 7.34
CA ASN A 239 10.85 -15.52 6.67
C ASN A 239 9.93 -14.40 6.17
N VAL A 240 9.64 -14.44 4.87
CA VAL A 240 8.74 -13.52 4.18
C VAL A 240 7.62 -14.27 3.50
N GLN A 241 6.51 -13.59 3.22
CA GLN A 241 5.39 -14.07 2.43
C GLN A 241 5.16 -13.13 1.25
N THR A 242 4.70 -13.69 0.14
CA THR A 242 4.31 -12.91 -1.03
C THR A 242 2.96 -12.25 -0.79
N TYR A 243 2.87 -10.97 -1.12
CA TYR A 243 1.64 -10.19 -1.10
C TYR A 243 1.37 -9.68 -2.51
N GLY A 244 0.19 -9.99 -3.05
CA GLY A 244 -0.15 -9.68 -4.44
C GLY A 244 0.49 -10.56 -5.51
N GLY A 245 0.45 -10.10 -6.76
CA GLY A 245 0.94 -10.77 -7.96
C GLY A 245 2.33 -10.34 -8.43
N GLY A 246 3.29 -10.21 -7.50
CA GLY A 246 4.60 -9.60 -7.79
C GLY A 246 5.48 -10.37 -8.79
N LEU A 247 6.31 -9.63 -9.52
CA LEU A 247 7.40 -10.16 -10.34
C LEU A 247 8.59 -10.53 -9.46
N TRP A 248 8.49 -11.64 -8.72
CA TRP A 248 9.41 -11.95 -7.61
C TRP A 248 10.90 -12.07 -7.98
N HIS A 249 11.22 -12.35 -9.24
CA HIS A 249 12.61 -12.37 -9.70
C HIS A 249 13.29 -10.99 -9.62
N THR A 250 12.54 -9.88 -9.70
CA THR A 250 13.11 -8.51 -9.64
C THR A 250 13.54 -8.09 -8.24
N TRP A 251 13.11 -8.83 -7.21
CA TRP A 251 13.47 -8.63 -5.80
C TRP A 251 14.82 -9.26 -5.44
N PHE A 252 15.31 -10.17 -6.29
CA PHE A 252 16.65 -10.71 -6.13
C PHE A 252 17.68 -9.63 -6.44
N ASP A 253 18.78 -9.67 -5.70
CA ASP A 253 19.91 -8.80 -5.88
C ASP A 253 19.60 -7.29 -5.79
N ARG A 254 18.61 -6.95 -4.97
CA ARG A 254 18.29 -5.59 -4.55
C ARG A 254 18.82 -5.28 -3.15
N ASP A 255 19.14 -4.02 -2.92
CA ASP A 255 19.49 -3.50 -1.60
C ASP A 255 18.19 -3.23 -0.85
N LEU A 256 17.82 -4.16 0.04
CA LEU A 256 16.50 -4.18 0.65
C LEU A 256 16.57 -3.74 2.12
N SER A 257 15.45 -3.21 2.60
CA SER A 257 15.24 -2.90 4.01
C SER A 257 13.80 -3.24 4.40
N VAL A 258 13.36 -2.82 5.59
CA VAL A 258 12.00 -3.02 6.09
C VAL A 258 11.35 -1.68 6.46
N ALA A 259 10.05 -1.59 6.18
CA ALA A 259 9.22 -0.48 6.63
C ALA A 259 7.79 -0.97 6.88
N GLY A 260 7.03 -0.28 7.72
CA GLY A 260 5.63 -0.59 7.96
C GLY A 260 5.13 0.00 9.28
N ARG A 261 4.29 -0.75 10.00
CA ARG A 261 3.78 -0.36 11.31
C ARG A 261 4.22 -1.31 12.41
N VAL A 262 4.33 -0.77 13.61
CA VAL A 262 4.61 -1.48 14.85
C VAL A 262 3.57 -1.10 15.89
N ILE A 263 3.09 -2.09 16.64
CA ILE A 263 2.22 -1.88 17.80
C ILE A 263 3.12 -1.84 19.03
N LEU A 264 3.13 -0.71 19.71
CA LEU A 264 3.87 -0.50 20.95
C LEU A 264 2.91 -0.50 22.14
N ARG A 265 3.34 -1.10 23.25
CA ARG A 265 2.71 -0.91 24.56
C ARG A 265 3.31 0.32 25.23
N ARG A 266 2.47 1.22 25.73
CA ARG A 266 2.88 2.38 26.52
C ARG A 266 2.97 2.03 28.00
N SER A 267 3.55 2.94 28.78
CA SER A 267 3.67 2.82 30.25
C SER A 267 2.32 2.73 30.97
N ASP A 268 1.24 3.22 30.36
CA ASP A 268 -0.13 3.13 30.87
C ASP A 268 -0.87 1.84 30.45
N ASN A 269 -0.15 0.87 29.87
CA ASN A 269 -0.67 -0.36 29.25
C ASN A 269 -1.59 -0.15 28.03
N SER A 270 -1.73 1.08 27.53
CA SER A 270 -2.41 1.31 26.25
C SER A 270 -1.53 0.90 25.07
N PHE A 271 -2.15 0.61 23.93
CA PHE A 271 -1.45 0.29 22.70
C PHE A 271 -1.47 1.48 21.73
N VAL A 272 -0.36 1.68 21.04
CA VAL A 272 -0.24 2.70 19.99
C VAL A 272 0.42 2.12 18.76
N HIS A 273 -0.08 2.50 17.59
CA HIS A 273 0.57 2.20 16.32
C HIS A 273 1.62 3.28 16.01
N LYS A 274 2.83 2.86 15.65
CA LYS A 274 3.88 3.73 15.10
C LYS A 274 4.34 3.23 13.75
N LEU A 275 4.63 4.15 12.84
CA LEU A 275 5.35 3.82 11.61
C LEU A 275 6.84 3.65 11.91
N VAL A 276 7.47 2.75 11.16
CA VAL A 276 8.92 2.53 11.19
C VAL A 276 9.43 2.38 9.77
N LYS A 277 10.59 2.98 9.49
CA LYS A 277 11.30 2.92 8.21
C LYS A 277 12.79 2.83 8.49
N VAL A 278 13.39 1.65 8.30
CA VAL A 278 14.83 1.48 8.52
C VAL A 278 15.57 2.01 7.30
N ASN A 279 16.11 3.23 7.38
CA ASN A 279 16.63 3.97 6.23
C ASN A 279 18.09 3.61 5.86
N ARG A 280 18.36 2.31 5.73
CA ARG A 280 19.62 1.73 5.24
C ARG A 280 19.38 0.28 4.78
N PRO A 281 20.15 -0.25 3.82
CA PRO A 281 19.98 -1.64 3.42
C PRO A 281 20.41 -2.59 4.54
N ILE A 282 19.52 -3.50 4.89
CA ILE A 282 19.74 -4.53 5.94
C ILE A 282 19.36 -5.94 5.47
N LEU A 283 18.72 -6.07 4.30
CA LEU A 283 18.29 -7.33 3.73
C LEU A 283 18.81 -7.48 2.30
N ARG A 284 19.07 -8.72 1.90
CA ARG A 284 19.45 -9.07 0.52
C ARG A 284 18.92 -10.46 0.19
N ILE A 285 18.31 -10.63 -0.99
CA ILE A 285 17.95 -11.94 -1.54
C ILE A 285 18.95 -12.24 -2.66
N PRO A 286 20.03 -13.00 -2.42
CA PRO A 286 21.04 -13.26 -3.43
C PRO A 286 20.55 -14.26 -4.49
N THR A 287 20.91 -14.04 -5.75
CA THR A 287 20.76 -15.09 -6.78
C THR A 287 21.77 -16.22 -6.58
N LEU A 288 21.39 -17.45 -6.98
CA LEU A 288 22.34 -18.54 -7.09
C LEU A 288 23.27 -18.28 -8.28
N ALA A 289 24.57 -18.48 -8.10
CA ALA A 289 25.54 -18.29 -9.16
C ALA A 289 25.26 -19.23 -10.35
N ILE A 290 25.27 -18.69 -11.58
CA ILE A 290 25.01 -19.43 -12.83
C ILE A 290 25.90 -20.67 -13.02
N HIS A 291 27.10 -20.69 -12.43
CA HIS A 291 27.98 -21.86 -12.48
C HIS A 291 27.36 -23.11 -11.84
N LEU A 292 26.47 -22.91 -10.87
CA LEU A 292 25.72 -23.93 -10.14
C LEU A 292 24.31 -24.17 -10.70
N ASP A 293 23.83 -23.28 -11.58
CA ASP A 293 22.58 -23.42 -12.34
C ASP A 293 22.81 -22.99 -13.78
N ARG A 294 23.41 -23.90 -14.56
CA ARG A 294 23.90 -23.60 -15.92
C ARG A 294 22.79 -23.46 -16.94
N THR A 295 21.58 -23.94 -16.65
CA THR A 295 20.45 -23.95 -17.59
C THR A 295 19.46 -22.82 -17.35
N VAL A 296 19.67 -21.98 -16.33
CA VAL A 296 18.76 -20.89 -15.93
C VAL A 296 18.35 -19.94 -17.07
N ASN A 297 19.27 -19.66 -18.01
CA ASN A 297 19.00 -18.77 -19.14
C ASN A 297 18.20 -19.44 -20.26
N GLN A 298 18.18 -20.77 -20.31
CA GLN A 298 17.38 -21.56 -21.25
C GLN A 298 16.01 -21.91 -20.65
N ASP A 299 15.98 -22.34 -19.39
CA ASP A 299 14.79 -22.84 -18.71
C ASP A 299 13.94 -21.73 -18.07
N GLY A 300 14.55 -20.56 -17.89
CA GLY A 300 14.00 -19.40 -17.17
C GLY A 300 14.24 -19.49 -15.67
N PHE A 301 14.52 -18.33 -15.06
CA PHE A 301 14.70 -18.24 -13.61
C PHE A 301 13.36 -18.41 -12.88
N LYS A 302 13.18 -19.56 -12.22
CA LYS A 302 11.94 -19.99 -11.57
C LYS A 302 12.19 -20.24 -10.07
N PRO A 303 12.42 -19.19 -9.26
CA PRO A 303 12.69 -19.36 -7.83
C PRO A 303 11.46 -19.95 -7.12
N ASN A 304 11.68 -20.92 -6.22
CA ASN A 304 10.65 -21.36 -5.31
C ASN A 304 10.37 -20.23 -4.30
N LEU A 305 9.12 -19.76 -4.26
CA LEU A 305 8.75 -18.58 -3.49
C LEU A 305 8.83 -18.78 -1.96
N GLU A 306 8.82 -20.03 -1.49
CA GLU A 306 8.93 -20.36 -0.07
C GLU A 306 10.38 -20.60 0.37
N THR A 307 11.26 -21.11 -0.50
CA THR A 307 12.64 -21.48 -0.11
C THR A 307 13.71 -20.54 -0.64
N HIS A 308 13.50 -19.89 -1.79
CA HIS A 308 14.53 -19.08 -2.46
C HIS A 308 14.34 -17.57 -2.26
N LEU A 309 13.19 -17.12 -1.73
CA LEU A 309 12.92 -15.70 -1.46
C LEU A 309 13.30 -15.22 -0.06
N LEU A 310 13.98 -16.04 0.76
CA LEU A 310 14.35 -15.65 2.12
C LEU A 310 15.51 -14.65 2.10
N PRO A 311 15.31 -13.41 2.57
CA PRO A 311 16.39 -12.44 2.63
C PRO A 311 17.38 -12.80 3.75
N LEU A 312 18.66 -12.58 3.47
CA LEU A 312 19.73 -12.62 4.47
C LEU A 312 19.71 -11.31 5.28
N LEU A 313 19.76 -11.42 6.60
CA LEU A 313 19.90 -10.28 7.53
C LEU A 313 21.35 -10.12 8.02
N SER A 314 21.97 -11.22 8.43
CA SER A 314 23.34 -11.24 8.93
C SER A 314 23.94 -12.66 8.89
N MET A 315 25.24 -12.76 9.11
CA MET A 315 25.87 -14.04 9.49
C MET A 315 25.55 -14.35 10.96
N LYS A 316 25.41 -15.63 11.28
CA LYS A 316 25.45 -16.07 12.68
C LYS A 316 26.91 -16.00 13.13
N LEU A 317 27.15 -15.31 14.23
CA LEU A 317 28.44 -15.42 14.91
C LEU A 317 28.53 -16.85 15.43
N GLU A 318 29.53 -17.61 14.97
CA GLU A 318 29.97 -18.80 15.70
C GLU A 318 30.48 -18.29 17.06
N ASP A 319 30.17 -18.99 18.16
CA ASP A 319 30.55 -18.61 19.52
C ASP A 319 32.09 -18.60 19.69
N ILE A 320 32.77 -17.59 19.15
CA ILE A 320 34.19 -17.30 19.37
C ILE A 320 34.28 -16.48 20.66
N SER A 321 33.92 -17.09 21.79
CA SER A 321 34.47 -16.83 23.12
C SER A 321 33.69 -17.61 24.17
N SER A 322 34.32 -18.70 24.62
CA SER A 322 34.24 -19.05 26.03
C SER A 322 34.74 -17.83 26.82
N GLU A 323 34.02 -17.45 27.88
CA GLU A 323 34.30 -16.37 28.84
C GLU A 323 33.68 -14.98 28.56
N SER A 324 32.36 -14.90 28.71
CA SER A 324 31.73 -13.89 29.58
C SER A 324 30.27 -14.26 29.85
N LYS A 325 30.07 -15.15 30.83
CA LYS A 325 28.77 -15.27 31.47
C LYS A 325 28.54 -14.01 32.30
N GLU A 326 27.70 -13.09 31.82
CA GLU A 326 26.68 -12.42 32.63
C GLU A 326 25.78 -11.52 31.78
N LYS A 327 24.47 -11.84 31.77
CA LYS A 327 23.32 -11.05 31.29
C LYS A 327 23.04 -10.92 29.79
N THR A 328 23.26 -11.96 29.00
CA THR A 328 22.46 -12.17 27.78
C THR A 328 21.43 -13.24 28.09
N ALA A 329 20.19 -12.79 28.34
CA ALA A 329 19.06 -13.67 28.60
C ALA A 329 19.00 -14.79 27.56
N ALA A 330 18.82 -16.01 28.06
CA ALA A 330 18.71 -17.23 27.28
C ALA A 330 17.89 -17.00 25.99
N LEU A 331 18.55 -17.03 24.83
CA LEU A 331 17.86 -17.12 23.55
C LEU A 331 17.14 -18.46 23.52
N SER A 332 15.87 -18.44 23.91
CA SER A 332 15.00 -19.59 23.73
C SER A 332 14.94 -19.90 22.24
N SER A 333 15.00 -21.18 21.89
CA SER A 333 14.75 -21.73 20.55
C SER A 333 13.32 -21.48 20.02
N LYS A 334 12.56 -20.56 20.65
CA LYS A 334 11.16 -20.21 20.39
C LYS A 334 10.93 -18.73 20.10
N ALA A 335 11.96 -17.89 19.97
CA ALA A 335 11.75 -16.48 19.59
C ALA A 335 11.10 -16.39 18.20
N SER A 336 9.99 -15.65 18.09
CA SER A 336 9.28 -15.44 16.81
C SER A 336 10.12 -14.62 15.81
N HIS A 337 11.01 -13.77 16.32
CA HIS A 337 11.83 -12.85 15.56
C HIS A 337 13.31 -12.97 15.96
N HIS A 338 14.23 -12.68 15.04
CA HIS A 338 15.66 -12.59 15.38
C HIS A 338 15.89 -11.38 16.31
N PRO A 339 16.63 -11.51 17.42
CA PRO A 339 16.88 -10.39 18.34
C PRO A 339 17.52 -9.17 17.66
N LEU A 340 18.40 -9.40 16.69
CA LEU A 340 19.02 -8.33 15.90
C LEU A 340 17.99 -7.48 15.15
N LEU A 341 16.95 -8.10 14.58
CA LEU A 341 15.88 -7.36 13.90
C LEU A 341 15.11 -6.51 14.91
N MET A 342 14.76 -7.08 16.06
CA MET A 342 14.01 -6.36 17.10
C MET A 342 14.81 -5.20 17.68
N GLN A 343 16.12 -5.36 17.86
CA GLN A 343 17.01 -4.29 18.29
C GLN A 343 17.06 -3.14 17.27
N ILE A 344 17.20 -3.44 15.97
CA ILE A 344 17.19 -2.42 14.92
C ILE A 344 15.87 -1.61 14.95
N LEU A 345 14.73 -2.30 15.11
CA LEU A 345 13.42 -1.64 15.21
C LEU A 345 13.29 -0.77 16.46
N SER A 346 13.79 -1.25 17.60
CA SER A 346 13.83 -0.52 18.87
C SER A 346 14.69 0.75 18.77
N GLU A 347 15.86 0.68 18.12
CA GLU A 347 16.73 1.83 17.87
C GLU A 347 16.05 2.87 16.97
N GLU A 348 15.39 2.44 15.89
CA GLU A 348 14.66 3.33 14.98
C GLU A 348 13.45 4.00 15.67
N LEU A 349 12.75 3.26 16.53
CA LEU A 349 11.55 3.74 17.24
C LEU A 349 11.86 4.49 18.55
N LYS A 350 13.10 4.41 19.03
CA LYS A 350 13.56 4.95 20.32
C LYS A 350 12.70 4.44 21.49
N CYS A 351 12.49 3.13 21.55
CA CYS A 351 11.74 2.44 22.62
C CYS A 351 12.48 1.19 23.09
N ASP A 352 12.04 0.58 24.19
CA ASP A 352 12.58 -0.71 24.61
C ASP A 352 12.06 -1.83 23.69
N VAL A 353 12.86 -2.89 23.53
CA VAL A 353 12.47 -4.05 22.71
C VAL A 353 11.19 -4.71 23.26
N ASP A 354 11.04 -4.75 24.58
CA ASP A 354 9.89 -5.34 25.27
C ASP A 354 8.60 -4.52 25.14
N ASP A 355 8.69 -3.27 24.65
CA ASP A 355 7.53 -2.45 24.30
C ASP A 355 6.95 -2.84 22.94
N ILE A 356 7.73 -3.52 22.09
CA ILE A 356 7.28 -3.95 20.76
C ILE A 356 6.42 -5.20 20.89
N VAL A 357 5.10 -5.03 20.73
CA VAL A 357 4.11 -6.09 20.90
C VAL A 357 3.90 -6.88 19.61
N SER A 358 3.83 -6.17 18.48
CA SER A 358 3.57 -6.77 17.18
C SER A 358 4.12 -5.89 16.06
N ILE A 359 4.46 -6.52 14.93
CA ILE A 359 5.03 -5.87 13.76
C ILE A 359 4.25 -6.27 12.51
N GLU A 360 4.02 -5.31 11.62
CA GLU A 360 3.54 -5.56 10.27
C GLU A 360 4.43 -4.75 9.31
N LEU A 361 5.40 -5.45 8.73
CA LEU A 361 6.46 -4.85 7.94
C LEU A 361 6.50 -5.46 6.55
N ASN A 362 6.74 -4.60 5.56
CA ASN A 362 7.07 -4.98 4.20
C ASN A 362 8.60 -4.89 4.03
N VAL A 363 9.13 -5.72 3.15
CA VAL A 363 10.45 -5.54 2.57
C VAL A 363 10.35 -4.48 1.47
N CYS A 364 11.31 -3.56 1.42
CA CYS A 364 11.31 -2.41 0.51
C CYS A 364 12.68 -2.26 -0.17
N ASP A 365 12.70 -1.88 -1.45
CA ASP A 365 13.93 -1.41 -2.12
C ASP A 365 14.36 -0.07 -1.51
N THR A 366 15.66 0.06 -1.26
CA THR A 366 16.28 1.28 -0.73
C THR A 366 16.71 2.25 -1.83
N GLN A 367 16.71 1.82 -3.09
CA GLN A 367 16.96 2.70 -4.23
C GLN A 367 15.84 3.75 -4.35
N PRO A 368 16.16 5.07 -4.29
CA PRO A 368 15.15 6.11 -4.38
C PRO A 368 14.56 6.21 -5.79
N SER A 369 13.29 6.58 -5.86
CA SER A 369 12.61 6.97 -7.09
C SER A 369 13.29 8.19 -7.71
N CYS A 370 13.50 8.17 -9.02
CA CYS A 370 14.22 9.23 -9.73
C CYS A 370 13.71 9.44 -11.16
N LEU A 371 14.19 10.53 -11.78
CA LEU A 371 14.09 10.72 -13.23
C LEU A 371 15.17 9.90 -13.94
N GLY A 372 14.85 9.42 -15.14
CA GLY A 372 15.77 8.69 -16.00
C GLY A 372 15.47 8.88 -17.49
N GLY A 373 16.25 8.20 -18.34
CA GLY A 373 16.26 8.43 -19.79
C GLY A 373 17.28 9.48 -20.20
N ALA A 374 17.67 9.51 -21.47
CA ALA A 374 18.69 10.43 -21.97
C ALA A 374 18.30 11.90 -21.76
N ASN A 375 17.00 12.20 -21.75
CA ASN A 375 16.48 13.55 -21.51
C ASN A 375 15.81 13.73 -20.13
N ASN A 376 15.97 12.79 -19.20
CA ASN A 376 15.25 12.77 -17.91
C ASN A 376 13.71 12.80 -18.08
N GLU A 377 13.19 12.09 -19.09
CA GLU A 377 11.76 12.07 -19.45
C GLU A 377 10.97 10.92 -18.81
N PHE A 378 11.64 9.96 -18.17
CA PHE A 378 11.01 8.81 -17.52
C PHE A 378 11.10 8.90 -16.00
N ILE A 379 10.13 8.30 -15.32
CA ILE A 379 10.15 8.08 -13.87
C ILE A 379 10.54 6.62 -13.63
N PHE A 380 11.62 6.40 -12.89
CA PHE A 380 12.04 5.08 -12.43
C PHE A 380 11.68 4.96 -10.96
N SER A 381 10.70 4.09 -10.66
CA SER A 381 10.24 3.87 -9.30
C SER A 381 9.57 2.50 -9.17
N GLY A 382 9.72 1.87 -8.00
CA GLY A 382 8.77 0.85 -7.58
C GLY A 382 7.41 1.47 -7.25
N ARG A 383 6.36 0.65 -7.17
CA ARG A 383 5.03 1.05 -6.67
C ARG A 383 4.30 2.12 -7.49
N LEU A 384 4.74 2.42 -8.72
CA LEU A 384 3.99 3.30 -9.62
C LEU A 384 2.55 2.79 -9.77
N ASP A 385 2.41 1.48 -9.92
CA ASP A 385 1.18 0.75 -9.66
C ASP A 385 0.95 0.60 -8.13
N ASN A 386 0.01 1.31 -7.52
CA ASN A 386 -0.88 2.34 -8.09
C ASN A 386 -0.73 3.69 -7.39
N LEU A 387 0.45 3.96 -6.80
CA LEU A 387 0.74 5.23 -6.15
C LEU A 387 0.72 6.41 -7.12
N ALA A 388 0.90 6.17 -8.43
CA ALA A 388 0.72 7.19 -9.45
C ALA A 388 -0.73 7.70 -9.48
N SER A 389 -1.71 6.81 -9.56
CA SER A 389 -3.12 7.21 -9.56
C SER A 389 -3.54 7.77 -8.20
N SER A 390 -3.06 7.19 -7.11
CA SER A 390 -3.32 7.70 -5.75
C SER A 390 -2.83 9.15 -5.58
N TYR A 391 -1.61 9.44 -6.03
CA TYR A 391 -1.05 10.80 -5.99
C TYR A 391 -1.84 11.76 -6.88
N CYS A 392 -2.13 11.37 -8.14
CA CYS A 392 -2.88 12.21 -9.06
C CYS A 392 -4.30 12.50 -8.57
N ALA A 393 -5.01 11.50 -8.03
CA ALA A 393 -6.34 11.66 -7.46
C ALA A 393 -6.31 12.62 -6.26
N LEU A 394 -5.39 12.41 -5.33
CA LEU A 394 -5.19 13.26 -4.17
C LEU A 394 -4.89 14.71 -4.57
N ARG A 395 -3.94 14.90 -5.49
CA ARG A 395 -3.54 16.22 -5.97
C ARG A 395 -4.68 16.92 -6.70
N ALA A 396 -5.43 16.20 -7.53
CA ALA A 396 -6.60 16.76 -8.22
C ALA A 396 -7.69 17.22 -7.23
N LEU A 397 -7.97 16.46 -6.17
CA LEU A 397 -8.90 16.88 -5.14
C LEU A 397 -8.42 18.15 -4.43
N VAL A 398 -7.15 18.18 -4.01
CA VAL A 398 -6.54 19.34 -3.34
C VAL A 398 -6.58 20.58 -4.22
N ASP A 399 -6.11 20.48 -5.47
CA ASP A 399 -6.02 21.59 -6.41
C ASP A 399 -7.40 22.12 -6.81
N SER A 400 -8.40 21.23 -6.92
CA SER A 400 -9.77 21.64 -7.21
C SER A 400 -10.43 22.40 -6.05
N CYS A 401 -9.82 22.43 -4.86
CA CYS A 401 -10.40 23.05 -3.66
C CYS A 401 -9.41 24.06 -3.01
N GLU A 402 -8.46 24.58 -3.77
CA GLU A 402 -7.37 25.42 -3.25
C GLU A 402 -7.81 26.88 -3.06
N SER A 403 -8.55 27.44 -4.02
CA SER A 403 -8.94 28.85 -4.02
C SER A 403 -10.26 29.08 -3.28
N PRO A 404 -10.41 30.21 -2.57
CA PRO A 404 -11.70 30.63 -2.04
C PRO A 404 -12.72 30.75 -3.17
N GLY A 405 -13.80 29.97 -3.13
CA GLY A 405 -14.86 29.97 -4.13
C GLY A 405 -14.89 28.75 -5.06
N ASP A 406 -13.88 27.88 -5.05
CA ASP A 406 -13.86 26.67 -5.91
C ASP A 406 -15.03 25.70 -5.63
N LEU A 407 -15.60 25.79 -4.43
CA LEU A 407 -16.77 25.02 -3.98
C LEU A 407 -18.07 25.83 -4.00
N ALA A 408 -18.03 27.13 -4.31
CA ALA A 408 -19.18 28.03 -4.17
C ALA A 408 -20.35 27.68 -5.10
N SER A 409 -20.05 27.19 -6.32
CA SER A 409 -21.06 26.71 -7.26
C SER A 409 -21.23 25.19 -7.23
N GLU A 410 -20.42 24.47 -6.44
CA GLU A 410 -20.43 23.02 -6.39
C GLU A 410 -21.67 22.51 -5.67
N GLN A 411 -22.36 21.57 -6.30
CA GLN A 411 -23.56 20.93 -5.77
C GLN A 411 -23.27 19.52 -5.28
N ALA A 412 -22.18 18.89 -5.73
CA ALA A 412 -21.81 17.53 -5.36
C ALA A 412 -20.76 17.48 -4.24
N ILE A 413 -20.49 16.27 -3.75
CA ILE A 413 -19.29 15.99 -2.95
C ILE A 413 -18.18 15.51 -3.89
N ARG A 414 -17.04 16.20 -3.89
CA ARG A 414 -15.83 15.71 -4.56
C ARG A 414 -15.10 14.76 -3.62
N MET A 415 -14.74 13.58 -4.07
CA MET A 415 -14.23 12.50 -3.22
C MET A 415 -13.05 11.78 -3.86
N VAL A 416 -12.08 11.43 -3.02
CA VAL A 416 -11.01 10.48 -3.34
C VAL A 416 -11.03 9.37 -2.31
N ALA A 417 -11.03 8.13 -2.78
CA ALA A 417 -10.93 6.95 -1.94
C ALA A 417 -9.69 6.14 -2.34
N LEU A 418 -8.75 6.00 -1.41
CA LEU A 418 -7.50 5.27 -1.56
C LEU A 418 -7.58 4.01 -0.69
N PHE A 419 -7.77 2.86 -1.33
CA PHE A 419 -7.96 1.59 -0.64
C PHE A 419 -6.66 0.82 -0.45
N ASP A 420 -6.61 -0.06 0.53
CA ASP A 420 -5.59 -1.09 0.69
C ASP A 420 -6.15 -2.40 0.10
N ASN A 421 -5.29 -3.40 -0.03
CA ASN A 421 -5.63 -4.78 -0.36
C ASN A 421 -6.12 -5.06 -1.79
N GLU A 422 -6.06 -4.10 -2.71
CA GLU A 422 -6.45 -4.33 -4.11
C GLU A 422 -5.70 -5.52 -4.72
N GLU A 423 -4.40 -5.61 -4.45
CA GLU A 423 -3.49 -6.60 -5.02
C GLU A 423 -3.82 -8.05 -4.64
N ILE A 424 -4.67 -8.24 -3.63
CA ILE A 424 -5.11 -9.55 -3.16
C ILE A 424 -6.60 -9.82 -3.37
N LEU A 425 -7.40 -8.84 -3.81
CA LEU A 425 -8.85 -9.01 -4.04
C LEU A 425 -9.15 -10.03 -5.13
N LEU A 426 -8.28 -10.18 -6.13
CA LEU A 426 -8.47 -11.16 -7.22
C LEU A 426 -8.15 -12.62 -6.82
N LYS A 427 -7.58 -12.88 -5.63
CA LYS A 427 -7.35 -14.26 -5.16
C LYS A 427 -8.58 -14.87 -4.48
N GLU A 428 -9.47 -14.06 -3.90
CA GLU A 428 -10.68 -14.58 -3.24
C GLU A 428 -11.74 -15.09 -4.23
N LEU A 429 -11.71 -14.61 -5.49
CA LEU A 429 -12.63 -15.07 -6.54
C LEU A 429 -12.21 -16.39 -7.20
N VAL A 430 -10.96 -16.84 -7.00
CA VAL A 430 -10.45 -18.08 -7.64
C VAL A 430 -10.37 -19.25 -6.65
N HIS A 431 -10.17 -18.99 -5.35
CA HIS A 431 -10.25 -20.02 -4.31
C HIS A 431 -10.74 -19.42 -2.99
N PRO A 432 -12.01 -19.66 -2.56
CA PRO A 432 -12.44 -19.23 -1.25
C PRO A 432 -11.60 -19.94 -0.17
N PRO A 433 -10.97 -19.20 0.77
CA PRO A 433 -10.22 -19.82 1.84
C PRO A 433 -11.18 -20.62 2.72
N CYS A 434 -10.97 -21.94 2.77
CA CYS A 434 -11.49 -22.79 3.83
C CYS A 434 -10.84 -22.35 5.15
N PHE A 435 -11.38 -21.34 5.80
CA PHE A 435 -11.29 -21.24 7.25
C PHE A 435 -12.17 -22.34 7.83
N ARG A 436 -11.56 -23.45 8.24
CA ARG A 436 -12.19 -24.38 9.20
C ARG A 436 -11.83 -23.93 10.62
N PRO A 437 -12.78 -24.05 11.57
CA PRO A 437 -12.66 -23.57 12.95
C PRO A 437 -11.51 -24.21 13.72
#